data_AF-A0A925CBK8-F1
#
_entry.id   AF-A0A925CBK8-F1
#
_cell.length_a   1.000
_cell.length_b   1.000
_cell.length_c   1.000
_cell.angle_alpha   90.00
_cell.angle_beta   90.00
_cell.angle_gamma   90.00
#
_symmetry.space_group_name_H-M   'P 1'
#
loop_
_entity.id
_entity.type
_entity.pdbx_description
1 polymer ?
#
loop_
_entity_poly.entity_id
_entity_poly.type
_entity_poly.pdbx_seq_one_letter_code
_entity_poly.pdbx_strand_id
1 'polypeptide(L)'
;MVLLFGLGLWLVWNPNPAIKPDPGTQVQTLQLGPIKGVVEVSRAEEGGPARARVLYRDGSASQPISAAEFERTFGVSLDRVAARPSTPLFRLLNITSWGSLLWVAIGFAGQAAMFGRMAIQWVVSEKQKQSVIPEAFWWLSLVGGISLFSYFAWRQDLIAVLGQTSGVVIYARNIRLIHKQRRRAARAAQRLENGDTVDLGGGDSPLEPAAAAEPKPARPHIPSPVEIVRT
;
A
#
# COMPACT_ATOMS: atom_id res chain seq x y z
N MET A 1 3.76 7.87 12.47
CA MET A 1 4.33 7.25 11.25
C MET A 1 5.34 6.15 11.60
N VAL A 2 6.45 6.44 12.29
CA VAL A 2 7.45 5.42 12.69
C VAL A 2 6.85 4.24 13.47
N LEU A 3 5.93 4.49 14.40
CA LEU A 3 5.24 3.42 15.16
C LEU A 3 4.33 2.51 14.32
N LEU A 4 3.70 3.04 13.25
CA LEU A 4 2.88 2.24 12.34
C LEU A 4 3.75 1.39 11.42
N PHE A 5 4.90 1.92 10.97
CA PHE A 5 5.90 1.13 10.26
C PHE A 5 6.50 0.04 11.15
N GLY A 6 6.80 0.35 12.41
CA GLY A 6 7.28 -0.63 13.39
C GLY A 6 6.26 -1.73 13.67
N LEU A 7 4.98 -1.39 13.84
CA LEU A 7 3.90 -2.35 14.03
C LEU A 7 3.65 -3.21 12.79
N GLY A 8 3.65 -2.60 11.60
CA GLY A 8 3.53 -3.31 10.33
C GLY A 8 4.69 -4.28 10.10
N LEU A 9 5.92 -3.85 10.38
CA LEU A 9 7.11 -4.70 10.30
C LEU A 9 7.05 -5.83 11.33
N TRP A 10 6.61 -5.55 12.56
CA TRP A 10 6.43 -6.56 13.59
C TRP A 10 5.38 -7.59 13.21
N LEU A 11 4.23 -7.18 12.66
CA LEU A 11 3.15 -8.09 12.30
C LEU A 11 3.50 -8.98 11.09
N VAL A 12 4.30 -8.46 10.16
CA VAL A 12 4.84 -9.23 9.03
C VAL A 12 5.97 -10.15 9.45
N TRP A 13 6.83 -9.69 10.37
CA TRP A 13 8.04 -10.40 10.75
C TRP A 13 7.85 -11.34 11.94
N ASN A 14 6.75 -11.26 12.71
CA ASN A 14 6.56 -12.05 13.93
C ASN A 14 6.69 -13.55 13.58
N PRO A 15 7.86 -14.17 13.86
CA PRO A 15 8.08 -15.55 13.51
C PRO A 15 7.20 -16.38 14.44
N ASN A 16 6.43 -17.32 13.91
CA ASN A 16 5.63 -18.19 14.76
C ASN A 16 6.58 -18.94 15.72
N PRO A 17 6.59 -18.62 17.02
CA PRO A 17 7.68 -19.03 17.93
C PRO A 17 7.72 -20.54 18.18
N ALA A 18 6.69 -21.26 17.74
CA ALA A 18 6.56 -22.70 17.90
C ALA A 18 7.31 -23.53 16.86
N ILE A 19 7.77 -22.96 15.75
CA ILE A 19 8.36 -23.76 14.65
C ILE A 19 9.89 -23.66 14.69
N LYS A 20 10.56 -24.69 15.22
CA LYS A 20 12.03 -24.83 15.25
C LYS A 20 12.48 -25.91 14.24
N PRO A 21 13.00 -25.55 13.06
CA PRO A 21 13.52 -26.52 12.10
C PRO A 21 14.91 -27.05 12.50
N ASP A 22 15.25 -28.24 12.00
CA ASP A 22 16.57 -28.84 12.22
C ASP A 22 17.65 -28.11 11.38
N PRO A 23 18.91 -28.07 11.82
CA PRO A 23 20.00 -27.49 11.04
C PRO A 23 20.15 -28.19 9.68
N GLY A 24 20.18 -27.42 8.59
CA GLY A 24 20.37 -27.93 7.23
C GLY A 24 19.08 -28.35 6.50
N THR A 25 17.90 -28.11 7.09
CA THR A 25 16.62 -28.44 6.47
C THR A 25 15.93 -27.23 5.85
N GLN A 26 15.03 -27.48 4.91
CA GLN A 26 14.28 -26.44 4.21
C GLN A 26 12.82 -26.44 4.64
N VAL A 27 12.39 -25.35 5.28
CA VAL A 27 10.98 -25.16 5.66
C VAL A 27 10.18 -24.58 4.49
N GLN A 28 9.04 -25.20 4.21
CA GLN A 28 8.13 -24.81 3.14
C GLN A 28 6.67 -24.76 3.63
N THR A 29 5.98 -23.65 3.37
CA THR A 29 4.56 -23.54 3.67
C THR A 29 3.75 -24.10 2.51
N LEU A 30 2.99 -25.16 2.75
CA LEU A 30 2.09 -25.78 1.79
C LEU A 30 0.65 -25.36 2.04
N GLN A 31 -0.07 -25.07 0.96
CA GLN A 31 -1.51 -24.82 0.99
C GLN A 31 -2.22 -26.10 0.56
N LEU A 32 -2.75 -26.84 1.52
CA LEU A 32 -3.46 -28.10 1.32
C LEU A 32 -4.96 -27.81 1.38
N GLY A 33 -5.57 -27.51 0.22
CA GLY A 33 -6.95 -27.06 0.16
C GLY A 33 -7.17 -25.78 1.00
N PRO A 34 -8.13 -25.75 1.95
CA PRO A 34 -8.35 -24.57 2.81
C PRO A 34 -7.32 -24.43 3.96
N ILE A 35 -6.49 -25.45 4.22
CA ILE A 35 -5.58 -25.48 5.38
C ILE A 35 -4.16 -25.11 4.95
N LYS A 36 -3.58 -24.09 5.61
CA LYS A 36 -2.16 -23.75 5.48
C LYS A 36 -1.36 -24.59 6.47
N GLY A 37 -0.47 -25.44 5.97
CA GLY A 37 0.47 -26.25 6.75
C GLY A 37 1.92 -25.87 6.46
N VAL A 38 2.83 -26.21 7.38
CA VAL A 38 4.27 -26.04 7.17
C VAL A 38 4.89 -27.44 7.08
N VAL A 39 5.76 -27.65 6.10
CA VAL A 39 6.47 -28.92 5.90
C VAL A 39 7.95 -28.63 5.81
N GLU A 40 8.73 -29.42 6.52
CA GLU A 40 10.17 -29.39 6.46
C GLU A 40 10.66 -30.47 5.53
N VAL A 41 11.45 -30.07 4.54
CA VAL A 41 12.06 -30.96 3.56
C VAL A 41 13.53 -31.12 3.95
N SER A 42 13.94 -32.36 4.19
CA SER A 42 15.32 -32.72 4.49
C SER A 42 15.84 -33.72 3.46
N ARG A 43 17.13 -33.61 3.15
CA ARG A 43 17.87 -34.64 2.42
C ARG A 43 18.89 -35.25 3.38
N ALA A 44 18.91 -36.58 3.46
CA ALA A 44 19.85 -37.31 4.30
C ALA A 44 21.31 -37.09 3.86
N GLU A 45 21.53 -36.94 2.54
CA GLU A 45 22.82 -36.63 1.92
C GLU A 45 22.59 -35.71 0.69
N GLU A 46 23.60 -34.94 0.30
CA GLU A 46 23.54 -34.03 -0.85
C GLU A 46 23.31 -34.83 -2.15
N GLY A 47 22.08 -34.76 -2.69
CA GLY A 47 21.63 -35.58 -3.83
C GLY A 47 20.82 -36.84 -3.48
N GLY A 48 20.65 -37.17 -2.20
CA GLY A 48 19.82 -38.29 -1.75
C GLY A 48 18.29 -38.08 -1.88
N PRO A 49 17.47 -39.11 -1.62
CA PRO A 49 16.02 -39.02 -1.71
C PRO A 49 15.47 -38.00 -0.70
N ALA A 50 14.60 -37.09 -1.18
CA ALA A 50 13.98 -36.08 -0.33
C ALA A 50 12.98 -36.73 0.64
N ARG A 51 13.02 -36.29 1.90
CA ARG A 51 12.04 -36.64 2.94
C ARG A 51 11.35 -35.38 3.41
N ALA A 52 10.10 -35.52 3.83
CA ALA A 52 9.29 -34.43 4.32
C ALA A 52 8.73 -34.75 5.71
N ARG A 53 8.62 -33.76 6.59
CA ARG A 53 7.82 -33.88 7.81
C ARG A 53 6.92 -32.67 7.96
N VAL A 54 5.69 -32.90 8.42
CA VAL A 54 4.71 -31.84 8.66
C VAL A 54 5.00 -31.21 10.02
N LEU A 55 5.10 -29.89 10.05
CA LEU A 55 5.29 -29.07 11.24
C LEU A 55 3.94 -28.47 11.63
N TYR A 56 3.46 -28.86 12.81
CA TYR A 56 2.21 -28.39 13.36
C TYR A 56 2.40 -27.07 14.13
N ARG A 57 1.31 -26.33 14.31
CA ARG A 57 1.33 -24.99 14.93
C ARG A 57 1.69 -25.04 16.43
N ASP A 58 1.47 -26.18 17.08
CA ASP A 58 1.81 -26.45 18.47
C ASP A 58 3.30 -26.81 18.67
N GLY A 59 4.09 -26.86 17.58
CA GLY A 59 5.50 -27.22 17.60
C GLY A 59 5.76 -28.73 17.53
N SER A 60 4.72 -29.56 17.46
CA SER A 60 4.89 -30.98 17.14
C SER A 60 5.25 -31.17 15.67
N ALA A 61 5.95 -32.27 15.37
CA ALA A 61 6.35 -32.63 14.01
C ALA A 61 5.95 -34.08 13.71
N SER A 62 5.50 -34.35 12.48
CA SER A 62 5.25 -35.73 12.04
C SER A 62 6.57 -36.49 11.87
N GLN A 63 6.48 -37.82 11.80
CA GLN A 63 7.64 -38.60 11.37
C GLN A 63 8.02 -38.24 9.91
N PRO A 64 9.31 -38.33 9.54
CA PRO A 64 9.75 -38.09 8.16
C PRO A 64 9.13 -39.12 7.23
N ILE A 65 8.32 -38.64 6.28
CA ILE A 65 7.70 -39.45 5.23
C ILE A 65 8.51 -39.36 3.93
N SER A 66 8.48 -40.44 3.17
CA SER A 66 9.17 -40.53 1.87
C SER A 66 8.46 -39.68 0.81
N ALA A 67 9.15 -39.30 -0.26
CA ALA A 67 8.55 -38.56 -1.39
C ALA A 67 7.29 -39.26 -1.97
N ALA A 68 7.36 -40.59 -2.12
CA ALA A 68 6.25 -41.39 -2.64
C ALA A 68 5.05 -41.43 -1.68
N GLU A 69 5.31 -41.47 -0.38
CA GLU A 69 4.27 -41.46 0.65
C GLU A 69 3.64 -40.06 0.80
N PHE A 70 4.46 -39.01 0.70
CA PHE A 70 4.01 -37.63 0.66
C PHE A 70 3.06 -37.39 -0.52
N GLU A 71 3.42 -37.88 -1.70
CA GLU A 71 2.58 -37.74 -2.90
C GLU A 71 1.25 -38.50 -2.76
N ARG A 72 1.26 -39.71 -2.20
CA ARG A 72 0.04 -40.47 -1.91
C ARG A 72 -0.87 -39.77 -0.89
N THR A 73 -0.28 -39.10 0.09
CA THR A 73 -1.02 -38.46 1.20
C THR A 73 -1.62 -37.12 0.79
N PHE A 74 -0.85 -36.32 0.04
CA PHE A 74 -1.20 -34.93 -0.26
C PHE A 74 -1.56 -34.68 -1.72
N GLY A 75 -1.40 -35.67 -2.60
CA GLY A 75 -1.65 -35.54 -4.04
C GLY A 75 -0.69 -34.57 -4.76
N VAL A 76 0.40 -34.17 -4.10
CA VAL A 76 1.39 -33.20 -4.60
C VAL A 76 2.77 -33.84 -4.54
N SER A 77 3.49 -33.85 -5.65
CA SER A 77 4.85 -34.39 -5.73
C SER A 77 5.82 -33.59 -4.85
N LEU A 78 6.60 -34.28 -4.01
CA LEU A 78 7.58 -33.63 -3.13
C LEU A 78 8.67 -32.89 -3.92
N ASP A 79 8.98 -33.33 -5.14
CA ASP A 79 9.96 -32.66 -6.00
C ASP A 79 9.51 -31.27 -6.46
N ARG A 80 8.21 -31.04 -6.68
CA ARG A 80 7.68 -29.69 -6.98
C ARG A 80 7.73 -28.76 -5.79
N VAL A 81 7.55 -29.33 -4.60
CA VAL A 81 7.70 -28.62 -3.33
C VAL A 81 9.19 -28.28 -3.17
N ALA A 82 10.07 -29.27 -3.24
CA ALA A 82 11.52 -29.11 -3.12
C ALA A 82 12.18 -28.29 -4.24
N ALA A 83 11.55 -28.15 -5.41
CA ALA A 83 12.03 -27.37 -6.55
C ALA A 83 11.97 -25.88 -6.26
N ARG A 84 12.96 -25.37 -5.53
CA ARG A 84 13.11 -23.94 -5.23
C ARG A 84 14.31 -23.37 -5.99
N PRO A 85 14.19 -22.19 -6.64
CA PRO A 85 15.33 -21.48 -7.22
C PRO A 85 16.36 -21.18 -6.12
N SER A 86 17.64 -21.50 -6.38
CA SER A 86 18.73 -21.42 -5.40
C SER A 86 19.12 -19.99 -4.99
N THR A 87 18.67 -18.97 -5.73
CA THR A 87 19.06 -17.57 -5.54
C THR A 87 18.24 -16.85 -4.45
N PRO A 88 18.90 -16.16 -3.50
CA PRO A 88 18.23 -15.52 -2.35
C PRO A 88 17.21 -14.44 -2.75
N LEU A 89 17.41 -13.76 -3.89
CA LEU A 89 16.47 -12.75 -4.42
C LEU A 89 15.12 -13.38 -4.82
N PHE A 90 15.15 -14.52 -5.49
CA PHE A 90 13.93 -15.24 -5.88
C PHE A 90 13.20 -15.84 -4.67
N ARG A 91 13.95 -16.18 -3.61
CA ARG A 91 13.36 -16.60 -2.32
C ARG A 91 12.61 -15.47 -1.63
N LEU A 92 13.19 -14.26 -1.59
CA LEU A 92 12.59 -13.09 -0.94
C LEU A 92 11.32 -12.62 -1.67
N LEU A 93 11.36 -12.62 -3.00
CA LEU A 93 10.26 -12.11 -3.82
C LEU A 93 9.21 -13.20 -4.15
N ASN A 94 9.48 -14.47 -3.79
CA ASN A 94 8.64 -15.63 -4.12
C ASN A 94 8.27 -15.72 -5.62
N ILE A 95 9.27 -15.57 -6.48
CA ILE A 95 9.13 -15.48 -7.95
C ILE A 95 9.74 -16.73 -8.57
N THR A 96 9.05 -17.35 -9.53
CA THR A 96 9.51 -18.55 -10.23
C THR A 96 9.89 -18.30 -11.70
N SER A 97 9.59 -17.12 -12.25
CA SER A 97 9.86 -16.77 -13.66
C SER A 97 10.35 -15.32 -13.85
N TRP A 98 11.14 -15.07 -14.90
CA TRP A 98 11.55 -13.72 -15.33
C TRP A 98 10.36 -12.82 -15.69
N GLY A 99 9.28 -13.38 -16.22
CA GLY A 99 8.04 -12.63 -16.47
C GLY A 99 7.42 -12.11 -15.18
N SER A 100 7.40 -12.92 -14.12
CA SER A 100 6.93 -12.49 -12.80
C SER A 100 7.85 -11.46 -12.14
N LEU A 101 9.15 -11.44 -12.44
CA LEU A 101 10.06 -10.40 -11.97
C LEU A 101 9.71 -9.02 -12.55
N LEU A 102 9.38 -8.97 -13.86
CA LEU A 102 8.94 -7.73 -14.50
C LEU A 102 7.67 -7.17 -13.85
N TRP A 103 6.68 -8.04 -13.57
CA TRP A 103 5.45 -7.63 -12.88
C TRP A 103 5.71 -7.10 -11.47
N VAL A 104 6.60 -7.76 -10.72
CA VAL A 104 6.99 -7.28 -9.39
C VAL A 104 7.73 -5.94 -9.47
N ALA A 105 8.59 -5.74 -10.47
CA ALA A 105 9.24 -4.45 -10.71
C ALA A 105 8.24 -3.33 -11.01
N ILE A 106 7.19 -3.59 -11.80
CA ILE A 106 6.08 -2.66 -12.04
C ILE A 106 5.37 -2.32 -10.73
N GLY A 107 5.09 -3.31 -9.89
CA GLY A 107 4.50 -3.11 -8.57
C GLY A 107 5.36 -2.21 -7.67
N PHE A 108 6.67 -2.45 -7.62
CA PHE A 108 7.61 -1.62 -6.86
C PHE A 108 7.72 -0.20 -7.42
N ALA A 109 7.76 -0.02 -8.74
CA ALA A 109 7.76 1.30 -9.36
C ALA A 109 6.48 2.07 -9.03
N GLY A 110 5.32 1.40 -9.06
CA GLY A 110 4.05 1.97 -8.64
C GLY A 110 4.06 2.39 -7.18
N GLN A 111 4.60 1.55 -6.30
CA GLN A 111 4.73 1.84 -4.87
C GLN A 111 5.68 3.03 -4.62
N ALA A 112 6.80 3.10 -5.34
CA ALA A 112 7.76 4.19 -5.27
C ALA A 112 7.12 5.52 -5.70
N ALA A 113 6.31 5.53 -6.77
CA ALA A 113 5.56 6.71 -7.19
C ALA A 113 4.53 7.14 -6.14
N MET A 114 3.80 6.19 -5.54
CA MET A 114 2.82 6.44 -4.48
C MET A 114 3.43 6.96 -3.18
N PHE A 115 4.68 6.61 -2.89
CA PHE A 115 5.44 7.19 -1.79
C PHE A 115 6.01 8.57 -2.18
N GLY A 116 6.62 8.65 -3.36
CA GLY A 116 7.24 9.86 -3.90
C GLY A 116 6.28 11.05 -3.98
N ARG A 117 4.98 10.82 -4.28
CA ARG A 117 3.97 11.89 -4.25
C ARG A 117 3.91 12.60 -2.90
N MET A 118 4.03 11.84 -1.80
CA MET A 118 3.90 12.38 -0.45
C MET A 118 5.19 13.08 -0.04
N ALA A 119 6.34 12.56 -0.46
CA ALA A 119 7.62 13.24 -0.32
C ALA A 119 7.63 14.60 -1.05
N ILE A 120 7.17 14.65 -2.30
CA ILE A 120 7.09 15.91 -3.06
C ILE A 120 6.11 16.88 -2.41
N GLN A 121 4.92 16.42 -2.00
CA GLN A 121 3.95 17.27 -1.33
C GLN A 121 4.51 17.87 -0.04
N TRP A 122 5.20 17.06 0.77
CA TRP A 122 5.84 17.53 1.99
C TRP A 122 6.91 18.58 1.70
N VAL A 123 7.85 18.30 0.78
CA VAL A 123 8.92 19.23 0.41
C VAL A 123 8.37 20.55 -0.12
N VAL A 124 7.33 20.50 -0.97
CA VAL A 124 6.71 21.72 -1.51
C VAL A 124 5.96 22.50 -0.42
N SER A 125 5.23 21.81 0.45
CA SER A 125 4.48 22.44 1.54
C SER A 125 5.41 23.10 2.55
N GLU A 126 6.54 22.47 2.87
CA GLU A 126 7.56 23.03 3.77
C GLU A 126 8.19 24.29 3.16
N LYS A 127 8.56 24.24 1.88
CA LYS A 127 9.09 25.39 1.16
C LYS A 127 8.13 26.57 1.12
N GLN A 128 6.82 26.31 1.06
CA GLN A 128 5.78 27.33 0.99
C GLN A 128 5.18 27.69 2.36
N LYS A 129 5.54 26.96 3.43
CA LYS A 129 4.97 27.06 4.78
C LYS A 129 3.43 27.00 4.80
N GLN A 130 2.85 26.27 3.85
CA GLN A 130 1.41 26.13 3.65
C GLN A 130 1.09 24.71 3.22
N SER A 131 -0.09 24.20 3.60
CA SER A 131 -0.56 22.89 3.15
C SER A 131 -1.01 22.96 1.69
N VAL A 132 -0.09 22.71 0.76
CA VAL A 132 -0.33 22.84 -0.68
C VAL A 132 -0.10 21.50 -1.37
N ILE A 133 -0.99 21.15 -2.30
CA ILE A 133 -0.89 19.94 -3.11
C ILE A 133 -0.33 20.32 -4.50
N PRO A 134 0.93 19.99 -4.80
CA PRO A 134 1.54 20.35 -6.08
C PRO A 134 0.95 19.54 -7.25
N GLU A 135 1.03 20.06 -8.47
CA GLU A 135 0.57 19.34 -9.67
C GLU A 135 1.26 17.96 -9.83
N ALA A 136 2.56 17.89 -9.52
CA ALA A 136 3.36 16.67 -9.54
C ALA A 136 2.78 15.55 -8.64
N PHE A 137 2.08 15.91 -7.55
CA PHE A 137 1.39 14.93 -6.71
C PHE A 137 0.36 14.13 -7.50
N TRP A 138 -0.43 14.81 -8.35
CA TRP A 138 -1.49 14.18 -9.12
C TRP A 138 -0.93 13.29 -10.24
N TRP A 139 0.14 13.74 -10.91
CA TRP A 139 0.83 12.94 -11.94
C TRP A 139 1.48 11.68 -11.36
N LEU A 140 2.20 11.79 -10.23
CA LEU A 140 2.77 10.63 -9.55
C LEU A 140 1.68 9.66 -9.06
N SER A 141 0.56 10.19 -8.57
CA SER A 141 -0.58 9.37 -8.16
C SER A 141 -1.19 8.62 -9.34
N LEU A 142 -1.29 9.26 -10.51
CA LEU A 142 -1.83 8.62 -11.72
C LEU A 142 -0.91 7.50 -12.22
N VAL A 143 0.39 7.76 -12.35
CA VAL A 143 1.37 6.76 -12.80
C VAL A 143 1.49 5.62 -11.78
N GLY A 144 1.54 5.95 -10.49
CA GLY A 144 1.56 4.97 -9.41
C GLY A 144 0.30 4.10 -9.38
N GLY A 145 -0.87 4.73 -9.51
CA GLY A 145 -2.16 4.05 -9.55
C GLY A 145 -2.31 3.11 -10.75
N ILE A 146 -1.89 3.53 -11.96
CA ILE A 146 -1.93 2.67 -13.16
C ILE A 146 -0.96 1.49 -13.03
N SER A 147 0.24 1.73 -12.51
CA SER A 147 1.25 0.68 -12.29
C SER A 147 0.74 -0.36 -11.28
N LEU A 148 0.19 0.10 -10.14
CA LEU A 148 -0.36 -0.78 -9.12
C LEU A 148 -1.63 -1.48 -9.59
N PHE A 149 -2.52 -0.80 -10.32
CA PHE A 149 -3.68 -1.43 -10.93
C PHE A 149 -3.27 -2.60 -11.83
N SER A 150 -2.28 -2.37 -12.70
CA SER A 150 -1.78 -3.40 -13.62
C SER A 150 -1.17 -4.59 -12.84
N TYR A 151 -0.40 -4.30 -11.79
CA TYR A 151 0.17 -5.32 -10.92
C TYR A 151 -0.90 -6.13 -10.16
N PHE A 152 -1.91 -5.48 -9.59
CA PHE A 152 -2.97 -6.16 -8.84
C PHE A 152 -3.93 -6.93 -9.74
N ALA A 153 -4.17 -6.46 -10.96
CA ALA A 153 -4.89 -7.21 -11.97
C ALA A 153 -4.12 -8.51 -12.33
N TRP A 154 -2.79 -8.43 -12.48
CA TRP A 154 -1.96 -9.62 -12.66
C TRP A 154 -2.01 -10.57 -11.45
N ARG A 155 -2.05 -10.04 -10.21
CA ARG A 155 -2.20 -10.82 -8.98
C ARG A 155 -3.61 -11.35 -8.71
N GLN A 156 -4.60 -10.99 -9.53
CA GLN A 156 -6.00 -11.35 -9.36
C GLN A 156 -6.58 -10.88 -8.00
N ASP A 157 -6.14 -9.72 -7.50
CA ASP A 157 -6.64 -9.13 -6.25
C ASP A 157 -7.77 -8.12 -6.56
N LEU A 158 -9.01 -8.59 -6.43
CA LEU A 158 -10.20 -7.79 -6.74
C LEU A 158 -10.30 -6.51 -5.89
N ILE A 159 -10.00 -6.60 -4.59
CA ILE A 159 -10.14 -5.48 -3.66
C ILE A 159 -9.13 -4.39 -4.04
N ALA A 160 -7.89 -4.78 -4.29
CA ALA A 160 -6.84 -3.85 -4.67
C ALA A 160 -7.12 -3.20 -6.04
N VAL A 161 -7.61 -3.97 -7.01
CA VAL A 161 -8.01 -3.46 -8.34
C VAL A 161 -9.12 -2.41 -8.24
N LEU A 162 -10.17 -2.68 -7.46
CA LEU A 162 -11.26 -1.72 -7.25
C LEU A 162 -10.76 -0.43 -6.58
N GLY A 163 -9.90 -0.57 -5.57
CA GLY A 163 -9.24 0.56 -4.92
C GLY A 163 -8.46 1.43 -5.90
N GLN A 164 -7.59 0.83 -6.72
CA GLN A 164 -6.77 1.59 -7.67
C GLN A 164 -7.61 2.22 -8.80
N THR A 165 -8.69 1.56 -9.24
CA THR A 165 -9.60 2.10 -10.27
C THR A 165 -10.20 3.44 -9.82
N SER A 166 -10.74 3.49 -8.60
CA SER A 166 -11.30 4.72 -8.05
C SER A 166 -10.25 5.83 -7.91
N GLY A 167 -9.04 5.48 -7.47
CA GLY A 167 -7.91 6.41 -7.37
C GLY A 167 -7.54 7.03 -8.71
N VAL A 168 -7.32 6.20 -9.74
CA VAL A 168 -6.95 6.65 -11.09
C VAL A 168 -7.96 7.64 -11.66
N VAL A 169 -9.26 7.37 -11.51
CA VAL A 169 -10.33 8.28 -11.98
C VAL A 169 -10.26 9.63 -11.28
N ILE A 170 -10.07 9.64 -9.95
CA ILE A 170 -9.97 10.87 -9.17
C ILE A 170 -8.72 11.67 -9.58
N TYR A 171 -7.58 11.01 -9.75
CA TYR A 171 -6.33 11.67 -10.13
C TYR A 171 -6.43 12.30 -11.52
N ALA A 172 -6.95 11.57 -12.51
CA ALA A 172 -7.16 12.08 -13.86
C ALA A 172 -8.14 13.27 -13.88
N ARG A 173 -9.24 13.18 -13.12
CA ARG A 173 -10.19 14.29 -12.96
C ARG A 173 -9.52 15.53 -12.37
N ASN A 174 -8.69 15.38 -11.35
CA ASN A 174 -8.04 16.52 -10.69
C ASN A 174 -7.00 17.18 -11.60
N ILE A 175 -6.21 16.40 -12.36
CA ILE A 175 -5.32 16.94 -13.39
C ILE A 175 -6.12 17.76 -14.40
N ARG A 176 -7.23 17.22 -14.92
CA ARG A 176 -8.10 17.93 -15.88
C ARG A 176 -8.65 19.23 -15.29
N LEU A 177 -9.06 19.23 -14.03
CA LEU A 177 -9.57 20.43 -13.35
C LEU A 177 -8.51 21.52 -13.21
N ILE A 178 -7.29 21.16 -12.82
CA ILE A 178 -6.15 22.09 -12.71
C ILE A 178 -5.87 22.76 -14.06
N HIS A 179 -5.79 21.98 -15.14
CA HIS A 179 -5.56 22.51 -16.48
C HIS A 179 -6.69 23.42 -16.95
N LYS A 180 -7.95 23.06 -16.64
CA LYS A 180 -9.12 23.88 -16.96
C LYS A 180 -9.11 25.21 -16.20
N GLN A 181 -8.74 25.22 -14.93
CA GLN A 181 -8.61 26.44 -14.13
C GLN A 181 -7.50 27.35 -14.66
N ARG A 182 -6.31 26.80 -14.96
CA ARG A 182 -5.20 27.58 -15.57
C ARG A 182 -5.60 28.24 -16.88
N ARG A 183 -6.31 27.51 -17.76
CA ARG A 183 -6.83 28.06 -19.03
C ARG A 183 -7.85 29.18 -18.82
N ARG A 184 -8.72 29.07 -17.81
CA ARG A 184 -9.69 30.12 -17.47
C ARG A 184 -8.99 31.38 -16.93
N ALA A 185 -8.02 31.21 -16.04
CA ALA A 185 -7.22 32.30 -15.51
C ALA A 185 -6.44 33.04 -16.62
N ALA A 186 -5.80 32.31 -17.53
CA ALA A 186 -5.09 32.90 -18.67
C ALA A 186 -6.01 33.71 -19.59
N ARG A 187 -7.22 33.20 -19.88
CA ARG A 187 -8.22 33.94 -20.68
C ARG A 187 -8.74 35.18 -19.96
N ALA A 188 -8.92 35.12 -18.64
CA ALA A 188 -9.33 36.28 -17.85
C ALA A 188 -8.25 37.36 -17.85
N ALA A 189 -6.97 36.97 -17.69
CA ALA A 189 -5.84 37.89 -17.78
C ALA A 189 -5.76 38.57 -19.16
N GLN A 190 -5.93 37.81 -20.25
CA GLN A 190 -5.95 38.36 -21.61
C GLN A 190 -7.10 39.34 -21.86
N ARG A 191 -8.29 39.09 -21.29
CA ARG A 191 -9.43 40.02 -21.41
C ARG A 191 -9.15 41.36 -20.71
N LEU A 192 -8.53 41.30 -19.54
CA LEU A 192 -8.12 42.51 -18.81
C LEU A 192 -7.05 43.29 -19.58
N GLU A 193 -6.10 42.59 -20.21
CA GLU A 193 -5.04 43.20 -21.03
C GLU A 193 -5.59 43.82 -22.32
N ASN A 194 -6.57 43.17 -22.97
CA ASN A 194 -7.20 43.65 -24.19
C ASN A 194 -8.13 44.87 -23.99
N GLY A 195 -8.27 45.37 -22.77
CA GLY A 195 -9.10 46.54 -22.49
C GLY A 195 -10.61 46.27 -22.60
N ASP A 196 -11.03 45.00 -22.64
CA ASP A 196 -12.43 44.61 -22.45
C ASP A 196 -12.78 44.83 -20.97
N THR A 197 -12.87 46.10 -20.54
CA THR A 197 -13.63 46.43 -19.35
C THR A 197 -15.06 46.07 -19.69
N VAL A 198 -15.50 44.91 -19.23
CA VAL A 198 -16.93 44.62 -19.14
C VAL A 198 -17.51 45.81 -18.37
N ASP A 199 -18.20 46.67 -19.09
CA ASP A 199 -19.13 47.61 -18.50
C ASP A 199 -20.09 46.75 -17.67
N LEU A 200 -19.89 46.72 -16.36
CA LEU A 200 -20.92 46.31 -15.42
C LEU A 200 -21.95 47.44 -15.37
N GLY A 201 -22.48 47.77 -16.54
CA GLY A 201 -23.50 48.77 -16.76
C GLY A 201 -24.80 48.26 -16.17
N GLY A 202 -25.07 48.70 -14.95
CA GLY A 202 -26.40 48.82 -14.39
C GLY A 202 -26.99 47.54 -13.78
N GLY A 203 -26.99 47.50 -12.44
CA GLY A 203 -27.89 46.65 -11.67
C GLY A 203 -27.19 45.52 -10.92
N ASP A 204 -26.34 45.87 -9.97
CA ASP A 204 -26.51 45.42 -8.59
C ASP A 204 -25.54 46.23 -7.71
N SER A 205 -26.09 46.81 -6.65
CA SER A 205 -25.39 47.57 -5.62
C SER A 205 -24.08 46.91 -5.20
N PRO A 206 -23.07 47.69 -4.77
CA PRO A 206 -21.91 47.13 -4.09
C PRO A 206 -22.40 46.18 -3.00
N LEU A 207 -22.11 44.89 -3.13
CA LEU A 207 -22.10 44.01 -1.98
C LEU A 207 -21.10 44.63 -1.02
N GLU A 208 -21.68 45.27 0.00
CA GLU A 208 -21.09 45.61 1.27
C GLU A 208 -19.90 44.68 1.55
N PRO A 209 -18.69 45.20 1.77
CA PRO A 209 -17.56 44.35 2.09
C PRO A 209 -17.95 43.54 3.31
N ALA A 210 -18.00 42.21 3.16
CA ALA A 210 -18.27 41.29 4.24
C ALA A 210 -17.36 41.68 5.41
N ALA A 211 -17.97 42.32 6.40
CA ALA A 211 -17.35 42.64 7.66
C ALA A 211 -16.65 41.39 8.14
N ALA A 212 -15.38 41.58 8.52
CA ALA A 212 -14.58 40.59 9.20
C ALA A 212 -15.46 39.79 10.15
N ALA A 213 -15.49 38.47 9.98
CA ALA A 213 -16.10 37.57 10.94
C ALA A 213 -15.58 37.94 12.33
N GLU A 214 -16.43 38.56 13.14
CA GLU A 214 -16.15 38.80 14.55
C GLU A 214 -15.72 37.45 15.17
N PRO A 215 -14.68 37.44 16.02
CA PRO A 215 -14.34 36.23 16.74
C PRO A 215 -15.53 35.83 17.59
N LYS A 216 -16.08 34.64 17.30
CA LYS A 216 -17.13 33.98 18.09
C LYS A 216 -16.80 34.14 19.59
N PRO A 217 -17.67 34.74 20.41
CA PRO A 217 -17.37 34.95 21.82
C PRO A 217 -17.05 33.62 22.49
N ALA A 218 -15.95 33.61 23.26
CA ALA A 218 -15.57 32.48 24.08
C ALA A 218 -16.77 32.04 24.92
N ARG A 219 -17.05 30.74 24.96
CA ARG A 219 -18.10 30.22 25.86
C ARG A 219 -17.79 30.73 27.27
N PRO A 220 -18.77 31.30 28.00
CA PRO A 220 -18.55 31.65 29.39
C PRO A 220 -18.11 30.39 30.15
N HIS A 221 -17.00 30.51 30.87
CA HIS A 221 -16.53 29.48 31.77
C HIS A 221 -17.61 29.30 32.84
N ILE A 222 -18.38 28.21 32.74
CA ILE A 222 -19.27 27.81 33.83
C ILE A 222 -18.33 27.31 34.95
N PRO A 223 -18.30 27.95 36.13
CA PRO A 223 -17.58 27.39 37.26
C PRO A 223 -18.26 26.09 37.69
N SER A 224 -17.48 25.02 37.85
CA SER A 224 -17.94 23.77 38.45
C SER A 224 -18.53 24.06 39.84
N PRO A 225 -19.70 23.52 40.20
CA PRO A 225 -20.15 23.56 41.58
C PRO A 225 -19.17 22.77 42.45
N VAL A 226 -18.37 23.49 43.22
CA VAL A 226 -17.75 22.98 44.44
C VAL A 226 -18.80 23.12 45.52
N GLU A 227 -19.25 22.01 46.11
CA GLU A 227 -19.72 21.83 47.50
C GLU A 227 -20.18 20.37 47.64
N ILE A 228 -20.07 19.60 48.72
CA ILE A 228 -19.47 19.69 50.06
C ILE A 228 -19.50 18.24 50.61
N VAL A 229 -18.35 17.74 51.10
CA VAL A 229 -18.08 17.02 52.36
C VAL A 229 -19.09 15.98 52.95
N ARG A 230 -18.49 14.90 53.50
CA ARG A 230 -18.97 13.87 54.47
C ARG A 230 -19.87 12.78 53.85
N THR A 231 -19.60 11.49 54.06
CA THR A 231 -19.19 10.76 55.27
C THR A 231 -18.26 9.60 54.92
#